data_AF-A0A927CER4-F1
#
_entry.id   AF-A0A927CER4-F1
#
_cell.length_a   1.000
_cell.length_b   1.000
_cell.length_c   1.000
_cell.angle_alpha   90.00
_cell.angle_beta   90.00
_cell.angle_gamma   90.00
#
_symmetry.space_group_name_H-M   'P 1'
#
loop_
_entity.id
_entity.type
_entity.pdbx_description
1 polymer ?
#
loop_
_entity_poly.entity_id
_entity_poly.type
_entity_poly.pdbx_seq_one_letter_code
_entity_poly.pdbx_strand_id
1 'polypeptide(L)'
;MKTKNIPLPEPELRAILRGADDIIAEGGRTLLSKILKGSKERKLLELGLDRNPSYGFYRDLSLEQITDKVDQMIRTGFLKTEVVNKLPRIAFTPRGWAVERERRAEEFVQEWDRWLENDVTPISMEYLKERDRSMIFLFLFKMLCSGDRKYVPFLELWERVDFKRVRVEIQHVIDALKQRERLSPSDWERLIEERIPSLLLRSREPVILACRQCGRPFVWDELNPECYTTEGLRFPELCPNCMED
;
A
#
# COMPACT_ATOMS: atom_id res chain seq x y z
N MET A 1 -23.64 -22.76 11.45
CA MET A 1 -23.72 -21.31 11.24
C MET A 1 -22.68 -20.93 10.20
N LYS A 2 -23.06 -20.43 9.02
CA LYS A 2 -22.10 -19.82 8.09
C LYS A 2 -21.61 -18.54 8.77
N THR A 3 -20.42 -18.58 9.35
CA THR A 3 -19.73 -17.40 9.85
C THR A 3 -19.75 -16.38 8.71
N LYS A 4 -20.41 -15.24 8.89
CA LYS A 4 -20.36 -14.18 7.89
C LYS A 4 -18.87 -13.94 7.60
N ASN A 5 -18.50 -13.93 6.33
CA ASN A 5 -17.12 -13.80 5.88
C ASN A 5 -16.68 -12.33 6.03
N ILE A 6 -16.66 -11.86 7.28
CA ILE A 6 -16.41 -10.47 7.65
C ILE A 6 -14.89 -10.29 7.65
N PRO A 7 -14.37 -9.21 7.02
CA PRO A 7 -12.97 -8.83 7.15
C PRO A 7 -12.54 -8.69 8.61
N LEU A 8 -11.25 -8.91 8.88
CA LEU A 8 -10.68 -8.57 10.18
C LEU A 8 -10.79 -7.07 10.45
N PRO A 9 -10.77 -6.63 11.72
CA PRO A 9 -10.61 -5.22 12.07
C PRO A 9 -9.41 -4.62 11.35
N GLU A 10 -9.51 -3.34 10.99
CA GLU A 10 -8.51 -2.69 10.14
C GLU A 10 -7.07 -2.79 10.67
N PRO A 11 -6.77 -2.59 11.97
CA PRO A 11 -5.40 -2.74 12.48
C PRO A 11 -4.84 -4.16 12.27
N GLU A 12 -5.68 -5.18 12.45
CA GLU A 12 -5.32 -6.59 12.28
C GLU A 12 -5.08 -6.93 10.80
N LEU A 13 -6.00 -6.48 9.93
CA LEU A 13 -5.89 -6.63 8.48
C LEU A 13 -4.58 -6.02 7.98
N ARG A 14 -4.32 -4.76 8.35
CA ARG A 14 -3.13 -4.02 7.94
C ARG A 14 -1.87 -4.69 8.50
N ALA A 15 -1.88 -5.15 9.74
CA ALA A 15 -0.73 -5.83 10.33
C ALA A 15 -0.37 -7.13 9.58
N ILE A 16 -1.38 -7.92 9.19
CA ILE A 16 -1.17 -9.17 8.45
C ILE A 16 -0.62 -8.90 7.05
N LEU A 17 -1.15 -7.90 6.32
CA LEU A 17 -0.64 -7.54 4.99
C LEU A 17 0.80 -7.04 5.06
N ARG A 18 1.11 -6.15 6.01
CA ARG A 18 2.46 -5.64 6.22
C ARG A 18 3.44 -6.74 6.64
N GLY A 19 2.99 -7.70 7.45
CA GLY A 19 3.78 -8.88 7.83
C GLY A 19 4.02 -9.85 6.66
N ALA A 20 3.15 -9.84 5.66
CA ALA A 20 3.27 -10.68 4.47
C ALA A 20 4.20 -10.09 3.41
N ASP A 21 4.35 -8.76 3.34
CA ASP A 21 5.11 -8.04 2.31
C ASP A 21 6.55 -8.58 2.14
N ASP A 22 7.26 -8.82 3.25
CA ASP A 22 8.65 -9.30 3.23
C ASP A 22 8.81 -10.77 2.76
N ILE A 23 7.71 -11.52 2.67
CA ILE A 23 7.72 -12.95 2.30
C ILE A 23 6.74 -13.27 1.16
N ILE A 24 6.17 -12.25 0.53
CA ILE A 24 5.14 -12.45 -0.48
C ILE A 24 5.72 -13.21 -1.67
N ALA A 25 4.99 -14.19 -2.19
CA ALA A 25 5.42 -15.09 -3.25
C ALA A 25 6.68 -15.94 -2.95
N GLU A 26 7.18 -15.94 -1.71
CA GLU A 26 8.36 -16.71 -1.28
C GLU A 26 8.07 -17.61 -0.07
N GLY A 27 7.34 -17.09 0.91
CA GLY A 27 6.96 -17.75 2.15
C GLY A 27 5.52 -18.26 2.15
N GLY A 28 5.25 -19.21 3.05
CA GLY A 28 3.90 -19.74 3.29
C GLY A 28 3.25 -19.19 4.56
N ARG A 29 2.00 -19.59 4.80
CA ARG A 29 1.18 -19.18 5.96
C ARG A 29 1.89 -19.38 7.30
N THR A 30 2.61 -20.49 7.47
CA THR A 30 3.34 -20.80 8.71
C THR A 30 4.43 -19.77 9.00
N LEU A 31 5.15 -19.31 7.98
CA LEU A 31 6.19 -18.29 8.16
C LEU A 31 5.57 -16.95 8.53
N LEU A 32 4.47 -16.56 7.85
CA LEU A 32 3.70 -15.36 8.20
C LEU A 32 3.25 -15.37 9.66
N SER A 33 2.65 -16.47 10.12
CA SER A 33 2.22 -16.59 11.52
C SER A 33 3.38 -16.44 12.50
N LYS A 34 4.57 -16.92 12.16
CA LYS A 34 5.78 -16.78 12.98
C LYS A 34 6.31 -15.35 13.03
N ILE A 35 6.27 -14.61 11.93
CA ILE A 35 6.59 -13.18 11.89
C ILE A 35 5.64 -12.42 12.83
N LEU A 36 4.33 -12.60 12.64
CA LEU A 36 3.31 -11.93 13.43
C LEU A 36 3.36 -12.30 14.93
N LYS A 37 3.77 -13.53 15.26
CA LYS A 37 3.99 -13.97 16.64
C LYS A 37 5.23 -13.35 17.29
N GLY A 38 6.21 -12.91 16.50
CA GLY A 38 7.50 -12.48 17.03
C GLY A 38 8.41 -13.67 17.35
N SER A 39 8.40 -14.70 16.49
CA SER A 39 9.19 -15.92 16.73
C SER A 39 10.69 -15.64 16.67
N LYS A 40 11.43 -16.15 17.65
CA LYS A 40 12.90 -16.04 17.77
C LYS A 40 13.64 -17.17 17.04
N GLU A 41 12.98 -17.82 16.08
CA GLU A 41 13.60 -18.89 15.30
C GLU A 41 14.81 -18.37 14.52
N ARG A 42 15.95 -19.07 14.64
CA ARG A 42 17.22 -18.63 14.07
C ARG A 42 17.11 -18.27 12.59
N LYS A 43 16.46 -19.12 11.79
CA LYS A 43 16.28 -18.91 10.34
C LYS A 43 15.45 -17.65 10.02
N LEU A 44 14.48 -17.30 10.87
CA LEU A 44 13.68 -16.09 10.69
C LEU A 44 14.55 -14.84 10.91
N LEU A 45 15.38 -14.87 11.95
CA LEU A 45 16.31 -13.78 12.29
C LEU A 45 17.45 -13.66 11.27
N GLU A 46 17.97 -14.78 10.77
CA GLU A 46 18.98 -14.82 9.70
C GLU A 46 18.46 -14.15 8.41
N LEU A 47 17.16 -14.22 8.15
CA LEU A 47 16.50 -13.54 7.03
C LEU A 47 16.11 -12.08 7.34
N GLY A 48 16.38 -11.59 8.57
CA GLY A 48 16.06 -10.23 8.99
C GLY A 48 14.57 -9.91 9.11
N LEU A 49 13.70 -10.94 9.16
CA LEU A 49 12.24 -10.78 9.21
C LEU A 49 11.74 -10.21 10.54
N ASP A 50 12.61 -10.10 11.55
CA ASP A 50 12.37 -9.39 12.80
C ASP A 50 12.34 -7.86 12.64
N ARG A 51 12.85 -7.34 11.51
CA ARG A 51 12.78 -5.92 11.16
C ARG A 51 11.43 -5.50 10.58
N ASN A 52 10.56 -6.47 10.27
CA ASN A 52 9.23 -6.19 9.75
C ASN A 52 8.43 -5.35 10.77
N PRO A 53 7.73 -4.27 10.38
CA PRO A 53 6.97 -3.43 11.30
C PRO A 53 5.86 -4.17 12.07
N SER A 54 5.34 -5.28 11.52
CA SER A 54 4.33 -6.14 12.15
C SER A 54 4.92 -7.31 12.95
N TYR A 55 6.25 -7.40 13.09
CA TYR A 55 6.89 -8.47 13.85
C TYR A 55 6.42 -8.43 15.31
N GLY A 56 5.86 -9.55 15.78
CA GLY A 56 5.34 -9.64 17.14
C GLY A 56 4.06 -8.84 17.42
N PHE A 57 3.31 -8.44 16.39
CA PHE A 57 1.99 -7.80 16.53
C PHE A 57 1.01 -8.67 17.34
N TYR A 58 1.05 -9.99 17.15
CA TYR A 58 0.26 -10.97 17.89
C TYR A 58 1.11 -11.75 18.91
N ARG A 59 2.04 -11.07 19.60
CA ARG A 59 2.91 -11.71 20.60
C ARG A 59 2.17 -12.49 21.68
N ASP A 60 0.93 -12.10 22.00
CA ASP A 60 0.13 -12.72 23.06
C ASP A 60 -0.80 -13.84 22.57
N LEU A 61 -0.96 -14.01 21.24
CA LEU A 61 -1.83 -15.05 20.68
C LEU A 61 -1.07 -16.35 20.40
N SER A 62 -1.76 -17.49 20.43
CA SER A 62 -1.17 -18.75 19.98
C SER A 62 -0.92 -18.75 18.47
N LEU A 63 0.01 -19.59 17.98
CA LEU A 63 0.25 -19.74 16.54
C LEU A 63 -0.99 -20.21 15.79
N GLU A 64 -1.85 -21.01 16.44
CA GLU A 64 -3.13 -21.47 15.88
C GLU A 64 -4.08 -20.29 15.66
N GLN A 65 -4.28 -19.45 16.69
CA GLN A 65 -5.12 -18.25 16.59
C GLN A 65 -4.62 -17.27 15.51
N ILE A 66 -3.29 -17.13 15.36
CA ILE A 66 -2.72 -16.28 14.31
C ILE A 66 -2.96 -16.90 12.93
N THR A 67 -2.79 -18.21 12.80
CA THR A 67 -3.02 -18.92 11.53
C THR A 67 -4.49 -18.82 11.11
N ASP A 68 -5.42 -18.90 12.05
CA ASP A 68 -6.85 -18.71 11.77
C ASP A 68 -7.17 -17.31 11.21
N LYS A 69 -6.47 -16.28 11.71
CA LYS A 69 -6.58 -14.90 11.20
C LYS A 69 -5.97 -14.76 9.80
N VAL A 70 -4.83 -15.40 9.53
CA VAL A 70 -4.25 -15.48 8.19
C VAL A 70 -5.21 -16.19 7.22
N ASP A 71 -5.83 -17.29 7.64
CA ASP A 71 -6.81 -18.00 6.83
C ASP A 71 -8.08 -17.16 6.62
N GLN A 72 -8.46 -16.30 7.57
CA GLN A 72 -9.54 -15.32 7.39
C GLN A 72 -9.18 -14.28 6.32
N MET A 73 -7.94 -13.81 6.26
CA MET A 73 -7.45 -12.92 5.19
C MET A 73 -7.51 -13.57 3.81
N ILE A 74 -7.30 -14.90 3.74
CA ILE A 74 -7.49 -15.67 2.50
C ILE A 74 -8.98 -15.77 2.14
N ARG A 75 -9.83 -16.19 3.09
CA ARG A 75 -11.27 -16.34 2.87
C ARG A 75 -11.96 -15.02 2.48
N THR A 76 -11.48 -13.89 3.00
CA THR A 76 -12.03 -12.55 2.73
C THR A 76 -11.39 -11.86 1.52
N GLY A 77 -10.48 -12.55 0.83
CA GLY A 77 -9.98 -12.16 -0.47
C GLY A 77 -8.93 -11.06 -0.44
N PHE A 78 -8.14 -10.94 0.63
CA PHE A 78 -6.97 -10.05 0.69
C PHE A 78 -5.67 -10.81 0.41
N LEU A 79 -5.59 -12.06 0.86
CA LEU A 79 -4.50 -12.97 0.53
C LEU A 79 -5.02 -14.12 -0.32
N LYS A 80 -4.13 -14.76 -1.07
CA LYS A 80 -4.37 -16.03 -1.75
C LYS A 80 -3.19 -16.96 -1.51
N THR A 81 -3.41 -18.26 -1.70
CA THR A 81 -2.33 -19.25 -1.73
C THR A 81 -2.07 -19.63 -3.17
N GLU A 82 -0.79 -19.60 -3.57
CA GLU A 82 -0.31 -20.08 -4.85
C GLU A 82 0.60 -21.28 -4.63
N VAL A 83 0.56 -22.26 -5.53
CA VAL A 83 1.43 -23.44 -5.44
C VAL A 83 2.48 -23.34 -6.52
N VAL A 84 3.72 -23.07 -6.11
CA VAL A 84 4.88 -23.00 -7.01
C VAL A 84 5.83 -24.13 -6.62
N ASN A 85 6.17 -25.01 -7.56
CA ASN A 85 7.04 -26.17 -7.31
C ASN A 85 6.58 -27.03 -6.11
N LYS A 86 5.28 -27.27 -5.98
CA LYS A 86 4.64 -28.01 -4.86
C LYS A 86 4.73 -27.33 -3.49
N LEU A 87 5.25 -26.10 -3.41
CA LEU A 87 5.31 -25.34 -2.17
C LEU A 87 4.19 -24.29 -2.15
N PRO A 88 3.32 -24.29 -1.11
CA PRO A 88 2.30 -23.27 -0.96
C PRO A 88 2.95 -21.96 -0.50
N ARG A 89 2.68 -20.89 -1.25
CA ARG A 89 3.15 -19.54 -0.98
C ARG A 89 1.96 -18.62 -0.81
N ILE A 90 2.09 -17.63 0.06
CA ILE A 90 1.09 -16.57 0.16
C ILE A 90 1.38 -15.51 -0.91
N ALA A 91 0.32 -15.00 -1.52
CA ALA A 91 0.39 -13.89 -2.46
C ALA A 91 -0.75 -12.90 -2.16
N PHE A 92 -0.58 -11.64 -2.54
CA PHE A 92 -1.65 -10.67 -2.45
C PHE A 92 -2.70 -10.96 -3.53
N THR A 93 -3.97 -10.82 -3.18
CA THR A 93 -5.00 -10.59 -4.21
C THR A 93 -4.90 -9.14 -4.71
N PRO A 94 -5.57 -8.77 -5.81
CA PRO A 94 -5.65 -7.37 -6.22
C PRO A 94 -6.14 -6.45 -5.08
N ARG A 95 -7.10 -6.92 -4.28
CA ARG A 95 -7.64 -6.18 -3.14
C ARG A 95 -6.62 -6.02 -2.01
N GLY A 96 -5.90 -7.08 -1.66
CA GLY A 96 -4.83 -7.01 -0.65
C GLY A 96 -3.68 -6.13 -1.09
N TRP A 97 -3.31 -6.23 -2.36
CA TRP A 97 -2.27 -5.39 -2.94
C TRP A 97 -2.64 -3.91 -2.91
N ALA A 98 -3.88 -3.55 -3.25
CA ALA A 98 -4.33 -2.17 -3.20
C ALA A 98 -4.15 -1.55 -1.80
N VAL A 99 -4.50 -2.30 -0.75
CA VAL A 99 -4.35 -1.85 0.65
C VAL A 99 -2.87 -1.75 1.04
N GLU A 100 -2.06 -2.77 0.76
CA GLU A 100 -0.64 -2.75 1.14
C GLU A 100 0.15 -1.68 0.37
N ARG A 101 -0.13 -1.53 -0.93
CA ARG A 101 0.45 -0.49 -1.79
C ARG A 101 0.19 0.91 -1.23
N GLU A 102 -1.06 1.18 -0.86
CA GLU A 102 -1.43 2.47 -0.28
C GLU A 102 -0.73 2.71 1.05
N ARG A 103 -0.72 1.69 1.92
CA ARG A 103 0.00 1.73 3.19
C ARG A 103 1.50 2.00 3.02
N ARG A 104 2.18 1.31 2.09
CA ARG A 104 3.61 1.52 1.86
C ARG A 104 3.91 2.91 1.31
N ALA A 105 3.07 3.42 0.41
CA ALA A 105 3.21 4.79 -0.07
C ALA A 105 3.08 5.79 1.09
N GLU A 106 2.15 5.57 2.02
CA GLU A 106 1.98 6.38 3.23
C GLU A 106 3.20 6.28 4.17
N GLU A 107 3.73 5.08 4.40
CA GLU A 107 4.93 4.87 5.21
C GLU A 107 6.16 5.62 4.64
N PHE A 108 6.28 5.73 3.32
CA PHE A 108 7.33 6.52 2.69
C PHE A 108 7.17 8.02 2.91
N VAL A 109 5.93 8.54 2.86
CA VAL A 109 5.66 9.95 3.21
C VAL A 109 6.07 10.23 4.65
N GLN A 110 5.64 9.39 5.58
CA GLN A 110 5.97 9.53 7.01
C GLN A 110 7.45 9.35 7.32
N GLU A 111 8.16 8.54 6.55
CA GLU A 111 9.62 8.43 6.63
C GLU A 111 10.30 9.71 6.17
N TRP A 112 9.88 10.28 5.04
CA TRP A 112 10.42 11.54 4.53
C TRP A 112 10.12 12.71 5.46
N ASP A 113 8.92 12.79 6.02
CA ASP A 113 8.57 13.77 7.04
C ASP A 113 9.53 13.72 8.22
N ARG A 114 9.72 12.53 8.80
CA ARG A 114 10.65 12.34 9.92
C ARG A 114 12.09 12.72 9.55
N TRP A 115 12.55 12.37 8.35
CA TRP A 115 13.90 12.71 7.93
C TRP A 115 14.10 14.22 7.72
N LEU A 116 13.11 14.91 7.15
CA LEU A 116 13.12 16.35 6.95
C LEU A 116 13.03 17.11 8.28
N GLU A 117 12.21 16.63 9.23
CA GLU A 117 12.08 17.22 10.56
C GLU A 117 13.34 17.07 11.43
N ASN A 118 14.16 16.05 11.15
CA ASN A 118 15.36 15.73 11.93
C ASN A 118 16.67 16.02 11.17
N ASP A 119 16.61 16.75 10.05
CA ASP A 119 17.78 17.10 9.22
C ASP A 119 18.70 15.91 8.89
N VAL A 120 18.09 14.74 8.62
CA VAL A 120 18.84 13.50 8.39
C VAL A 120 19.65 13.62 7.09
N THR A 121 20.98 13.61 7.18
CA THR A 121 21.89 13.63 6.02
C THR A 121 23.15 12.79 6.31
N PRO A 122 23.75 12.11 5.30
CA PRO A 122 23.28 11.94 3.93
C PRO A 122 22.20 10.85 3.81
N ILE A 123 21.25 11.05 2.90
CA ILE A 123 20.20 10.07 2.56
C ILE A 123 20.44 9.54 1.15
N SER A 124 20.38 8.22 0.98
CA SER A 124 20.36 7.56 -0.32
C SER A 124 18.93 7.26 -0.72
N MET A 125 18.54 7.62 -1.95
CA MET A 125 17.21 7.32 -2.52
C MET A 125 17.18 5.96 -3.25
N GLU A 126 18.26 5.18 -3.21
CA GLU A 126 18.34 3.87 -3.88
C GLU A 126 17.30 2.86 -3.34
N TYR A 127 16.81 3.03 -2.11
CA TYR A 127 15.81 2.13 -1.53
C TYR A 127 14.43 2.21 -2.19
N LEU A 128 14.16 3.28 -2.96
CA LEU A 128 12.95 3.47 -3.76
C LEU A 128 13.07 2.87 -5.17
N LYS A 129 14.31 2.66 -5.62
CA LYS A 129 14.58 2.09 -6.93
C LYS A 129 14.11 0.63 -6.98
N GLU A 130 13.64 0.19 -8.15
CA GLU A 130 13.14 -1.17 -8.40
C GLU A 130 11.90 -1.59 -7.59
N ARG A 131 11.33 -0.70 -6.78
CA ARG A 131 10.03 -0.91 -6.13
C ARG A 131 8.91 -1.00 -7.17
N ASP A 132 7.78 -1.57 -6.76
CA ASP A 132 6.61 -1.66 -7.63
C ASP A 132 6.21 -0.28 -8.14
N ARG A 133 6.00 -0.19 -9.46
CA ARG A 133 5.74 1.08 -10.15
C ARG A 133 4.46 1.75 -9.68
N SER A 134 3.42 0.97 -9.38
CA SER A 134 2.14 1.52 -8.93
C SER A 134 2.24 2.06 -7.50
N MET A 135 3.08 1.47 -6.66
CA MET A 135 3.41 2.01 -5.33
C MET A 135 4.19 3.31 -5.44
N ILE A 136 5.22 3.34 -6.29
CA ILE A 136 6.06 4.52 -6.48
C ILE A 136 5.27 5.72 -7.04
N PHE A 137 4.35 5.47 -7.97
CA PHE A 137 3.51 6.54 -8.51
C PHE A 137 2.42 6.99 -7.54
N LEU A 138 1.88 6.07 -6.72
CA LEU A 138 0.98 6.45 -5.62
C LEU A 138 1.70 7.27 -4.55
N PHE A 139 2.96 6.95 -4.26
CA PHE A 139 3.80 7.77 -3.37
C PHE A 139 3.93 9.20 -3.92
N LEU A 140 4.32 9.35 -5.20
CA LEU A 140 4.37 10.66 -5.87
C LEU A 140 3.03 11.39 -5.86
N PHE A 141 1.92 10.67 -6.06
CA PHE A 141 0.57 11.23 -5.97
C PHE A 141 0.28 11.82 -4.60
N LYS A 142 0.60 11.10 -3.51
CA LYS A 142 0.43 11.61 -2.13
C LYS A 142 1.26 12.88 -1.90
N MET A 143 2.50 12.90 -2.37
CA MET A 143 3.34 14.11 -2.28
C MET A 143 2.74 15.28 -3.05
N LEU A 144 2.25 15.03 -4.26
CA LEU A 144 1.54 16.04 -5.05
C LEU A 144 0.30 16.54 -4.29
N CYS A 145 -0.57 15.66 -3.78
CA CYS A 145 -1.77 16.07 -3.04
C CYS A 145 -1.45 16.94 -1.81
N SER A 146 -0.32 16.70 -1.14
CA SER A 146 0.09 17.54 0.01
C SER A 146 0.34 19.00 -0.36
N GLY A 147 0.80 19.29 -1.58
CA GLY A 147 1.25 20.61 -1.98
C GLY A 147 2.48 21.13 -1.23
N ASP A 148 3.14 20.31 -0.42
CA ASP A 148 4.21 20.77 0.45
C ASP A 148 5.56 20.81 -0.27
N ARG A 149 6.15 22.01 -0.34
CA ARG A 149 7.43 22.27 -1.00
C ARG A 149 8.61 21.67 -0.25
N LYS A 150 8.46 21.28 1.02
CA LYS A 150 9.54 20.66 1.82
C LYS A 150 10.11 19.40 1.20
N TYR A 151 9.33 18.72 0.37
CA TYR A 151 9.71 17.47 -0.29
C TYR A 151 10.64 17.64 -1.50
N VAL A 152 10.70 18.85 -2.08
CA VAL A 152 11.46 19.13 -3.31
C VAL A 152 12.93 18.67 -3.23
N PRO A 153 13.70 18.92 -2.15
CA PRO A 153 15.09 18.47 -2.08
C PRO A 153 15.24 16.95 -2.17
N PHE A 154 14.34 16.17 -1.56
CA PHE A 154 14.40 14.71 -1.61
C PHE A 154 13.95 14.17 -2.97
N LEU A 155 12.94 14.79 -3.59
CA LEU A 155 12.54 14.49 -4.97
C LEU A 155 13.70 14.72 -5.95
N GLU A 156 14.43 15.84 -5.83
CA GLU A 156 15.61 16.14 -6.67
C GLU A 156 16.75 15.14 -6.48
N LEU A 157 16.92 14.58 -5.28
CA LEU A 157 17.87 13.47 -5.04
C LEU A 157 17.40 12.18 -5.70
N TRP A 158 16.11 11.85 -5.58
CA TRP A 158 15.53 10.63 -6.11
C TRP A 158 15.51 10.61 -7.64
N GLU A 159 15.20 11.73 -8.28
CA GLU A 159 15.19 11.89 -9.74
C GLU A 159 16.54 11.45 -10.37
N ARG A 160 17.66 11.64 -9.69
CA ARG A 160 18.99 11.33 -10.22
C ARG A 160 19.26 9.83 -10.36
N VAL A 161 18.60 8.99 -9.55
CA VAL A 161 18.94 7.56 -9.41
C VAL A 161 17.92 6.61 -10.05
N ASP A 162 16.67 7.05 -10.29
CA ASP A 162 15.60 6.16 -10.78
C ASP A 162 15.65 5.94 -12.31
N PHE A 163 14.70 5.19 -12.87
CA PHE A 163 14.54 4.97 -14.30
C PHE A 163 13.87 6.16 -14.99
N LYS A 164 14.21 6.41 -16.26
CA LYS A 164 13.74 7.55 -17.08
C LYS A 164 12.26 7.88 -16.90
N ARG A 165 11.38 6.86 -16.89
CA ARG A 165 9.92 7.07 -16.76
C ARG A 165 9.51 7.60 -15.37
N VAL A 166 10.19 7.17 -14.31
CA VAL A 166 9.94 7.66 -12.95
C VAL A 166 10.49 9.08 -12.80
N ARG A 167 11.69 9.35 -13.35
CA ARG A 167 12.28 10.70 -13.35
C ARG A 167 11.36 11.77 -13.93
N VAL A 168 10.72 11.48 -15.06
CA VAL A 168 9.77 12.40 -15.70
C VAL A 168 8.61 12.73 -14.77
N GLU A 169 8.05 11.73 -14.08
CA GLU A 169 6.97 11.96 -13.11
C GLU A 169 7.44 12.73 -11.87
N ILE A 170 8.64 12.42 -11.35
CA ILE A 170 9.26 13.19 -10.27
C ILE A 170 9.41 14.66 -10.67
N GLN A 171 9.92 14.94 -11.87
CA GLN A 171 10.11 16.31 -12.35
C GLN A 171 8.78 17.07 -12.44
N HIS A 172 7.72 16.44 -12.97
CA HIS A 172 6.39 17.06 -13.01
C HIS A 172 5.87 17.40 -11.60
N VAL A 173 6.07 16.51 -10.63
CA VAL A 173 5.68 16.76 -9.23
C VAL A 173 6.51 17.90 -8.64
N ILE A 174 7.84 17.92 -8.87
CA ILE A 174 8.71 19.03 -8.44
C ILE A 174 8.21 20.36 -9.00
N ASP A 175 7.91 20.42 -10.30
CA ASP A 175 7.47 21.65 -10.97
C ASP A 175 6.12 22.12 -10.43
N ALA A 176 5.18 21.20 -10.18
CA ALA A 176 3.89 21.50 -9.56
C ALA A 176 4.07 22.06 -8.14
N LEU A 177 4.86 21.39 -7.30
CA LEU A 177 5.12 21.84 -5.93
C LEU A 177 5.78 23.22 -5.89
N LYS A 178 6.76 23.48 -6.78
CA LYS A 178 7.40 24.81 -6.91
C LYS A 178 6.42 25.91 -7.30
N GLN A 179 5.32 25.58 -7.97
CA GLN A 179 4.28 26.53 -8.40
C GLN A 179 3.11 26.64 -7.42
N ARG A 180 3.04 25.79 -6.38
CA ARG A 180 1.89 25.67 -5.47
C ARG A 180 1.39 27.00 -4.91
N GLU A 181 2.29 27.89 -4.49
CA GLU A 181 1.97 29.19 -3.89
C GLU A 181 1.35 30.20 -4.88
N ARG A 182 1.53 29.97 -6.19
CA ARG A 182 1.02 30.84 -7.25
C ARG A 182 -0.36 30.42 -7.77
N LEU A 183 -0.79 29.21 -7.42
CA LEU A 183 -2.03 28.63 -7.90
C LEU A 183 -3.17 28.87 -6.90
N SER A 184 -4.35 29.19 -7.43
CA SER A 184 -5.57 29.18 -6.62
C SER A 184 -5.90 27.76 -6.17
N PRO A 185 -6.71 27.55 -5.11
CA PRO A 185 -7.15 26.22 -4.70
C PRO A 185 -7.78 25.42 -5.84
N SER A 186 -8.65 26.03 -6.65
CA SER A 186 -9.31 25.36 -7.78
C SER A 186 -8.36 25.01 -8.93
N ASP A 187 -7.34 25.84 -9.19
CA ASP A 187 -6.32 25.51 -10.19
C ASP A 187 -5.38 24.39 -9.70
N TRP A 188 -5.15 24.32 -8.38
CA TRP A 188 -4.41 23.22 -7.77
C TRP A 188 -5.15 21.89 -7.87
N GLU A 189 -6.45 21.88 -7.55
CA GLU A 189 -7.32 20.71 -7.71
C GLU A 189 -7.35 20.23 -9.16
N ARG A 190 -7.53 21.15 -10.12
CA ARG A 190 -7.48 20.82 -11.55
C ARG A 190 -6.13 20.22 -11.96
N LEU A 191 -5.02 20.78 -11.48
CA LEU A 191 -3.69 20.23 -11.74
C LEU A 191 -3.58 18.80 -11.20
N ILE A 192 -4.02 18.54 -9.97
CA ILE A 192 -4.03 17.18 -9.40
C ILE A 192 -4.85 16.23 -10.27
N GLU A 193 -6.05 16.63 -10.69
CA GLU A 193 -6.92 15.85 -11.56
C GLU A 193 -6.24 15.50 -12.89
N GLU A 194 -5.57 16.46 -13.52
CA GLU A 194 -4.80 16.25 -14.75
C GLU A 194 -3.65 15.25 -14.57
N ARG A 195 -3.10 15.12 -13.36
CA ARG A 195 -2.03 14.16 -13.04
C ARG A 195 -2.53 12.76 -12.70
N ILE A 196 -3.80 12.57 -12.34
CA ILE A 196 -4.35 11.25 -11.95
C ILE A 196 -4.01 10.15 -12.95
N PRO A 197 -4.22 10.29 -14.28
CA PRO A 197 -3.95 9.21 -15.23
C PRO A 197 -2.48 8.79 -15.31
N SER A 198 -1.56 9.66 -14.89
CA SER A 198 -0.12 9.40 -14.88
C SER A 198 0.36 8.79 -13.55
N LEU A 199 -0.26 9.16 -12.43
CA LEU A 199 0.20 8.80 -11.08
C LEU A 199 -0.64 7.68 -10.42
N LEU A 200 -1.90 7.53 -10.78
CA LEU A 200 -2.73 6.39 -10.36
C LEU A 200 -2.74 5.34 -11.47
N LEU A 201 -2.12 4.20 -11.21
CA LEU A 201 -2.03 3.11 -12.19
C LEU A 201 -3.09 2.05 -11.92
N ARG A 202 -3.93 1.78 -12.91
CA ARG A 202 -4.85 0.64 -12.90
C ARG A 202 -4.06 -0.67 -12.82
N SER A 203 -4.43 -1.54 -11.90
CA SER A 203 -3.94 -2.92 -11.86
C SER A 203 -4.38 -3.67 -13.12
N ARG A 204 -3.58 -4.66 -13.53
CA ARG A 204 -3.96 -5.58 -14.62
C ARG A 204 -5.16 -6.45 -14.23
N GLU A 205 -5.22 -6.81 -12.96
CA GLU A 205 -6.33 -7.55 -12.37
C GLU A 205 -7.16 -6.57 -11.55
N PRO A 206 -8.42 -6.29 -11.94
CA PRO A 206 -9.26 -5.33 -11.24
C PRO A 206 -9.70 -5.87 -9.88
N VAL A 207 -9.89 -4.98 -8.92
CA VAL A 207 -10.56 -5.33 -7.66
C VAL A 207 -12.07 -5.37 -7.90
N ILE A 208 -12.67 -6.52 -7.62
CA ILE A 208 -14.12 -6.71 -7.67
C ILE A 208 -14.66 -6.65 -6.26
N LEU A 209 -15.60 -5.73 -6.03
CA LEU A 209 -16.31 -5.55 -4.77
C LEU A 209 -17.76 -6.00 -4.91
N ALA A 210 -18.45 -6.20 -3.79
CA ALA A 210 -19.88 -6.49 -3.76
C ALA A 210 -20.62 -5.30 -3.14
N CYS A 211 -21.65 -4.80 -3.84
CA CYS A 211 -22.47 -3.68 -3.36
C CYS A 211 -23.24 -4.08 -2.09
N ARG A 212 -23.15 -3.26 -1.03
CA ARG A 212 -23.85 -3.51 0.25
C ARG A 212 -25.38 -3.42 0.12
N GLN A 213 -25.89 -2.66 -0.84
CA GLN A 213 -27.33 -2.48 -1.07
C GLN A 213 -27.94 -3.55 -1.97
N CYS A 214 -27.42 -3.72 -3.19
CA CYS A 214 -28.00 -4.64 -4.18
C CYS A 214 -27.28 -6.01 -4.27
N GLY A 215 -26.14 -6.17 -3.60
CA GLY A 215 -25.35 -7.41 -3.61
C GLY A 215 -24.59 -7.68 -4.92
N ARG A 216 -24.78 -6.87 -5.97
CA ARG A 216 -24.15 -7.08 -7.28
C ARG A 216 -22.65 -6.79 -7.23
N PRO A 217 -21.83 -7.57 -7.96
CA PRO A 217 -20.42 -7.27 -8.09
C PRO A 217 -20.21 -6.01 -8.93
N PHE A 218 -19.18 -5.24 -8.61
CA PHE A 218 -18.75 -4.09 -9.39
C PHE A 218 -17.23 -3.92 -9.33
N VAL A 219 -16.67 -3.28 -10.34
CA VAL A 219 -15.24 -2.99 -10.42
C VAL A 219 -14.95 -1.72 -9.63
N TRP A 220 -13.97 -1.77 -8.73
CA TRP A 220 -13.46 -0.59 -8.07
C TRP A 220 -12.64 0.26 -9.05
N ASP A 221 -12.94 1.56 -9.11
CA ASP A 221 -12.16 2.50 -9.89
C ASP A 221 -10.92 2.96 -9.14
N GLU A 222 -9.77 2.35 -9.43
CA GLU A 222 -8.46 2.73 -8.86
C GLU A 222 -8.04 4.18 -9.16
N LEU A 223 -8.65 4.81 -10.16
CA LEU A 223 -8.37 6.19 -10.53
C LEU A 223 -9.21 7.21 -9.77
N ASN A 224 -10.19 6.77 -8.97
CA ASN A 224 -10.97 7.69 -8.14
C ASN A 224 -10.10 8.20 -6.97
N PRO A 225 -9.70 9.49 -6.95
CA PRO A 225 -8.84 10.03 -5.90
C PRO A 225 -9.52 10.03 -4.53
N GLU A 226 -10.85 10.07 -4.46
CA GLU A 226 -11.63 10.08 -3.21
C GLU A 226 -11.47 8.79 -2.39
N CYS A 227 -11.03 7.70 -3.04
CA CYS A 227 -10.73 6.45 -2.36
C CYS A 227 -9.43 6.51 -1.52
N TYR A 228 -8.57 7.51 -1.74
CA TYR A 228 -7.29 7.67 -1.06
C TYR A 228 -7.40 8.78 -0.03
N THR A 229 -7.80 8.42 1.18
CA THR A 229 -8.01 9.39 2.27
C THR A 229 -6.77 9.54 3.15
N THR A 230 -6.78 10.51 4.06
CA THR A 230 -5.75 10.67 5.10
C THR A 230 -5.71 9.49 6.07
N GLU A 231 -6.81 8.74 6.20
CA GLU A 231 -6.89 7.49 6.98
C GLU A 231 -6.52 6.26 6.14
N GLY A 232 -6.11 6.47 4.89
CA GLY A 232 -5.70 5.46 3.94
C GLY A 232 -6.79 5.06 2.94
N LEU A 233 -6.60 3.90 2.31
CA LEU A 233 -7.49 3.42 1.26
C LEU A 233 -8.89 3.04 1.78
N ARG A 234 -9.92 3.68 1.21
CA ARG A 234 -11.33 3.34 1.44
C ARG A 234 -11.96 2.78 0.17
N PHE A 235 -12.49 1.57 0.29
CA PHE A 235 -13.27 0.97 -0.78
C PHE A 235 -14.71 1.48 -0.74
N PRO A 236 -15.33 1.77 -1.89
CA PRO A 236 -16.76 2.12 -1.95
C PRO A 236 -17.61 0.94 -1.47
N GLU A 237 -18.66 1.24 -0.70
CA GLU A 237 -19.63 0.24 -0.24
C GLU A 237 -20.75 -0.02 -1.23
N LEU A 238 -21.02 0.94 -2.12
CA LEU A 238 -22.10 0.92 -3.09
C LEU A 238 -21.53 0.89 -4.51
N CYS A 239 -22.22 0.20 -5.41
CA CYS A 239 -21.91 0.28 -6.84
C CYS A 239 -22.41 1.62 -7.41
N PRO A 240 -21.90 2.06 -8.58
CA PRO A 240 -22.28 3.32 -9.20
C PRO A 240 -23.80 3.52 -9.29
N ASN A 241 -24.52 2.51 -9.76
CA ASN A 241 -25.98 2.57 -9.89
C ASN A 241 -26.70 2.85 -8.56
N CYS A 242 -26.20 2.33 -7.43
CA CYS A 242 -26.81 2.57 -6.11
C CYS A 242 -26.31 3.84 -5.42
N MET A 243 -25.30 4.52 -5.97
CA MET A 243 -24.88 5.84 -5.47
C MET A 243 -25.69 6.96 -6.12
N GLU A 244 -26.28 6.69 -7.29
CA GLU A 244 -27.11 7.63 -8.06
C GLU A 244 -28.61 7.56 -7.69
N ASP A 245 -29.02 6.53 -6.93
CA ASP A 245 -30.39 6.29 -6.41
C ASP A 245 -30.59 6.91 -5.02
#